data_AF-A0A9E5CT43-F1
#
_entry.id   AF-A0A9E5CT43-F1
#
_cell.length_a   1.000
_cell.length_b   1.000
_cell.length_c   1.000
_cell.angle_alpha   90.00
_cell.angle_beta   90.00
_cell.angle_gamma   90.00
#
_symmetry.space_group_name_H-M   'P 1'
#
loop_
_entity.id
_entity.type
_entity.pdbx_description
1 polymer ?
#
loop_
_entity_poly.entity_id
_entity_poly.type
_entity_poly.pdbx_seq_one_letter_code
_entity_poly.pdbx_strand_id
1 'polypeptide(L)'
;DGDGGFEERAGEPSTPELARRLDALGVSLSEGYRAEINLGLDAWCADAAGALDAGYVLVIDYGHEADAYYAESRRTGTLRCYAGHTLNAEPYREPGAQDISVHVELTSLRNAAEGAGLAALGSASQAGFLRALGFDAYRADIAGRRGLPASVRTANLRALDTLVAPDGMGAFRVLAFGKGVEGALDGFAAGAPAQASDEPAHSAPLATAEHMPLGGVPEPRMPTWEELVRGGAG
;
A
#
# COMPACT_ATOMS: atom_id res chain seq x y z
N ASP A 1 -7.84 33.52 -12.93
CA ASP A 1 -7.03 34.74 -13.17
C ASP A 1 -5.74 34.42 -13.92
N GLY A 2 -5.52 35.12 -15.04
CA GLY A 2 -4.22 35.51 -15.61
C GLY A 2 -3.12 34.51 -15.98
N ASP A 3 -2.78 33.53 -15.14
CA ASP A 3 -1.46 32.87 -15.16
C ASP A 3 -1.45 31.42 -15.69
N GLY A 4 -2.56 30.92 -16.22
CA GLY A 4 -2.62 29.58 -16.83
C GLY A 4 -2.40 28.41 -15.86
N GLY A 5 -2.54 28.65 -14.55
CA GLY A 5 -2.44 27.62 -13.50
C GLY A 5 -3.73 26.80 -13.32
N PHE A 6 -3.60 25.68 -12.62
CA PHE A 6 -4.75 24.86 -12.19
C PHE A 6 -5.38 25.44 -10.93
N GLU A 7 -6.69 25.28 -10.81
CA GLU A 7 -7.49 25.71 -9.67
C GLU A 7 -8.53 24.63 -9.36
N GLU A 8 -8.74 24.34 -8.07
CA GLU A 8 -9.83 23.47 -7.65
C GLU A 8 -11.14 24.23 -7.55
N ARG A 9 -12.20 23.67 -8.14
CA ARG A 9 -13.54 24.23 -8.05
C ARG A 9 -14.51 23.18 -7.54
N ALA A 10 -15.21 23.53 -6.47
CA ALA A 10 -16.34 22.74 -6.00
C ALA A 10 -17.45 22.75 -7.07
N GLY A 11 -18.08 21.60 -7.26
CA GLY A 11 -19.21 21.43 -8.16
C GLY A 11 -20.09 20.28 -7.67
N GLU A 12 -21.21 20.09 -8.34
CA GLU A 12 -22.07 18.92 -8.11
C GLU A 12 -21.28 17.62 -8.35
N PRO A 13 -21.61 16.51 -7.65
CA PRO A 13 -21.00 15.22 -7.92
C PRO A 13 -21.05 14.90 -9.41
N SER A 14 -19.88 14.59 -9.97
CA SER A 14 -19.75 14.31 -11.41
C SER A 14 -20.50 13.05 -11.86
N THR A 15 -20.82 12.17 -10.91
CA THR A 15 -21.60 10.96 -11.12
C THR A 15 -22.30 10.55 -9.81
N PRO A 16 -23.52 9.97 -9.88
CA PRO A 16 -24.20 9.41 -8.71
C PRO A 16 -23.43 8.25 -8.05
N GLU A 17 -22.47 7.64 -8.75
CA GLU A 17 -21.65 6.55 -8.21
C GLU A 17 -20.84 6.95 -6.97
N LEU A 18 -20.44 8.21 -6.88
CA LEU A 18 -19.70 8.72 -5.71
C LEU A 18 -20.55 8.59 -4.44
N ALA A 19 -21.82 9.00 -4.50
CA ALA A 19 -22.75 8.88 -3.39
C ALA A 19 -23.05 7.41 -3.08
N ARG A 20 -23.34 6.60 -4.11
CA ARG A 20 -23.61 5.16 -3.94
C ARG A 20 -22.45 4.42 -3.26
N ARG A 21 -21.21 4.81 -3.57
CA ARG A 21 -20.02 4.23 -2.93
C ARG A 21 -19.99 4.52 -1.43
N LEU A 22 -20.23 5.77 -1.03
CA LEU A 22 -20.26 6.15 0.39
C LEU A 22 -21.44 5.51 1.13
N ASP A 23 -22.62 5.48 0.51
CA ASP A 23 -23.82 4.86 1.06
C ASP A 23 -23.61 3.36 1.33
N ALA A 24 -22.98 2.64 0.40
CA ALA A 24 -22.66 1.22 0.56
C ALA A 24 -21.69 0.95 1.72
N LEU A 25 -20.85 1.94 2.08
CA LEU A 25 -19.95 1.88 3.23
C LEU A 25 -20.59 2.40 4.52
N GLY A 26 -21.81 2.97 4.45
CA GLY A 26 -22.44 3.66 5.58
C GLY A 26 -21.69 4.92 6.02
N VAL A 27 -20.94 5.55 5.11
CA VAL A 27 -20.11 6.73 5.39
C VAL A 27 -20.89 8.00 5.09
N SER A 28 -20.83 8.95 6.02
CA SER A 28 -21.34 10.32 5.83
C SER A 28 -20.23 11.31 6.12
N LEU A 29 -19.93 12.17 5.15
CA LEU A 29 -18.87 13.17 5.25
C LEU A 29 -19.44 14.51 5.73
N SER A 30 -18.76 15.14 6.69
CA SER A 30 -19.12 16.46 7.21
C SER A 30 -18.81 17.57 6.21
N GLU A 31 -19.40 18.75 6.40
CA GLU A 31 -19.10 19.91 5.56
C GLU A 31 -17.60 20.27 5.64
N GLY A 32 -16.99 20.52 4.48
CA GLY A 32 -15.56 20.81 4.37
C GLY A 32 -14.65 19.58 4.34
N TYR A 33 -15.20 18.36 4.48
CA TYR A 33 -14.44 17.13 4.34
C TYR A 33 -13.94 16.96 2.89
N ARG A 34 -12.67 16.61 2.75
CA ARG A 34 -12.04 16.20 1.50
C ARG A 34 -11.63 14.74 1.60
N ALA A 35 -12.01 13.94 0.61
CA ALA A 35 -11.72 12.52 0.57
C ALA A 35 -11.59 12.04 -0.87
N GLU A 36 -10.87 10.95 -1.06
CA GLU A 36 -10.79 10.27 -2.35
C GLU A 36 -11.77 9.09 -2.40
N ILE A 37 -12.39 8.89 -3.56
CA ILE A 37 -13.33 7.80 -3.82
C ILE A 37 -12.91 7.11 -5.11
N ASN A 38 -12.40 5.88 -5.00
CA ASN A 38 -11.92 5.14 -6.16
C ASN A 38 -13.04 4.30 -6.79
N LEU A 39 -13.70 4.87 -7.80
CA LEU A 39 -14.72 4.17 -8.58
C LEU A 39 -14.13 3.16 -9.60
N GLY A 40 -12.82 3.24 -9.87
CA GLY A 40 -12.13 2.35 -10.80
C GLY A 40 -11.91 0.93 -10.25
N LEU A 41 -12.04 0.74 -8.93
CA LEU A 41 -11.85 -0.56 -8.28
C LEU A 41 -12.77 -1.65 -8.86
N ASP A 42 -14.02 -1.30 -9.21
CA ASP A 42 -14.99 -2.28 -9.71
C ASP A 42 -14.56 -2.85 -11.07
N ALA A 43 -14.16 -1.96 -11.98
CA ALA A 43 -13.69 -2.36 -13.31
C ALA A 43 -12.37 -3.14 -13.20
N TRP A 44 -11.43 -2.66 -12.37
CA TRP A 44 -10.15 -3.33 -12.16
C TRP A 44 -10.32 -4.74 -11.58
N CYS A 45 -11.21 -4.92 -10.60
CA CYS A 45 -11.52 -6.23 -10.02
C CYS A 45 -12.21 -7.15 -11.04
N ALA A 46 -13.12 -6.60 -11.86
CA ALA A 46 -13.77 -7.36 -12.93
C ALA A 46 -12.76 -7.86 -13.98
N ASP A 47 -11.82 -7.01 -14.40
CA ASP A 47 -10.76 -7.38 -15.33
C ASP A 47 -9.84 -8.46 -14.74
N ALA A 48 -9.43 -8.29 -13.48
CA ALA A 48 -8.62 -9.27 -12.77
C ALA A 48 -9.33 -10.62 -12.62
N ALA A 49 -10.63 -10.59 -12.30
CA ALA A 49 -11.45 -11.80 -12.19
C ALA A 49 -11.67 -12.46 -13.56
N GLY A 50 -11.82 -11.69 -14.63
CA GLY A 50 -11.99 -12.18 -15.99
C GLY A 50 -10.73 -12.83 -16.56
N ALA A 51 -9.56 -12.41 -16.11
CA ALA A 51 -8.27 -13.00 -16.49
C ALA A 51 -7.97 -14.35 -15.79
N LEU A 52 -8.76 -14.73 -14.78
CA LEU A 52 -8.56 -15.93 -13.98
C LEU A 52 -9.64 -16.99 -14.22
N ASP A 53 -9.24 -18.12 -14.80
CA ASP A 53 -10.03 -19.36 -14.75
C ASP A 53 -9.92 -20.02 -13.37
N ALA A 54 -8.70 -20.10 -12.83
CA ALA A 54 -8.37 -20.49 -11.47
C ALA A 54 -7.06 -19.82 -11.02
N GLY A 55 -6.95 -19.48 -9.73
CA GLY A 55 -5.79 -18.81 -9.15
C GLY A 55 -6.18 -17.63 -8.24
N TYR A 56 -5.20 -16.79 -7.91
CA TYR A 56 -5.39 -15.66 -7.01
C TYR A 56 -4.61 -14.42 -7.44
N VAL A 57 -5.07 -13.26 -6.97
CA VAL A 57 -4.43 -11.96 -7.06
C VAL A 57 -3.97 -11.56 -5.66
N LEU A 58 -2.71 -11.11 -5.56
CA LEU A 58 -2.18 -10.47 -4.36
C LEU A 58 -2.14 -8.96 -4.58
N VAL A 59 -2.79 -8.21 -3.69
CA VAL A 59 -2.71 -6.75 -3.64
C VAL A 59 -1.87 -6.35 -2.44
N ILE A 60 -0.80 -5.60 -2.69
CA ILE A 60 0.14 -5.13 -1.67
C ILE A 60 0.23 -3.62 -1.80
N ASP A 61 -0.34 -2.90 -0.84
CA ASP A 61 -0.36 -1.44 -0.87
C ASP A 61 -0.54 -0.84 0.53
N TYR A 62 -0.33 0.47 0.65
CA TYR A 62 -0.65 1.22 1.86
C TYR A 62 -2.10 1.68 1.82
N GLY A 63 -2.86 1.34 2.86
CA GLY A 63 -4.30 1.52 2.86
C GLY A 63 -4.94 1.35 4.22
N HIS A 64 -6.22 1.69 4.31
CA HIS A 64 -7.03 1.63 5.51
C HIS A 64 -8.41 1.03 5.21
N GLU A 65 -9.03 0.40 6.21
CA GLU A 65 -10.47 0.09 6.14
C GLU A 65 -11.29 1.38 6.14
N ALA A 66 -12.54 1.31 5.69
CA ALA A 66 -13.39 2.49 5.50
C ALA A 66 -13.55 3.35 6.77
N ASP A 67 -13.66 2.73 7.95
CA ASP A 67 -13.80 3.42 9.23
C ASP A 67 -12.58 4.31 9.56
N ALA A 68 -11.38 3.81 9.27
CA ALA A 68 -10.13 4.50 9.47
C ALA A 68 -9.78 5.43 8.29
N TYR A 69 -10.19 5.08 7.06
CA TYR A 69 -9.97 5.88 5.85
C TYR A 69 -10.78 7.18 5.88
N TYR A 70 -12.07 7.08 6.26
CA TYR A 70 -13.00 8.20 6.36
C TYR A 70 -13.17 8.73 7.79
N ALA A 71 -12.22 8.42 8.69
CA ALA A 71 -12.21 8.94 10.05
C ALA A 71 -12.04 10.48 10.04
N GLU A 72 -12.67 11.17 10.99
CA GLU A 72 -12.56 12.64 11.13
C GLU A 72 -11.10 13.15 11.28
N SER A 73 -10.20 12.31 11.80
CA SER A 73 -8.76 12.61 11.84
C SER A 73 -8.08 12.67 10.46
N ARG A 74 -8.78 12.19 9.40
CA ARG A 74 -8.37 12.20 7.99
C ARG A 74 -9.32 13.03 7.11
N ARG A 75 -9.94 14.07 7.66
CA ARG A 75 -10.88 14.95 6.92
C ARG A 75 -10.34 15.70 5.71
N THR A 76 -9.04 15.59 5.45
CA THR A 76 -8.35 16.21 4.30
C THR A 76 -7.92 15.20 3.26
N GLY A 77 -8.31 13.93 3.41
CA GLY A 77 -7.96 12.85 2.50
C GLY A 77 -6.56 12.31 2.71
N THR A 78 -6.14 11.54 1.72
CA THR A 78 -4.89 10.77 1.71
C THR A 78 -4.01 11.08 0.52
N LEU A 79 -4.41 12.01 -0.35
CA LEU A 79 -3.62 12.45 -1.51
C LEU A 79 -2.21 12.84 -1.10
N ARG A 80 -1.23 12.23 -1.78
CA ARG A 80 0.19 12.45 -1.66
C ARG A 80 0.78 12.75 -3.02
N CYS A 81 1.76 13.64 -3.03
CA CYS A 81 2.58 13.90 -4.20
C CYS A 81 4.05 13.71 -3.84
N TYR A 82 4.82 13.09 -4.73
CA TYR A 82 6.26 12.89 -4.56
C TYR A 82 7.02 13.52 -5.72
N ALA A 83 7.86 14.51 -5.41
CA ALA A 83 8.74 15.18 -6.37
C ALA A 83 10.17 15.17 -5.82
N GLY A 84 11.12 14.57 -6.55
CA GLY A 84 12.53 14.52 -6.14
C GLY A 84 12.76 13.94 -4.73
N HIS A 85 12.03 12.88 -4.36
CA HIS A 85 11.99 12.28 -3.02
C HIS A 85 11.46 13.18 -1.90
N THR A 86 10.75 14.26 -2.23
CA THR A 86 10.08 15.14 -1.26
C THR A 86 8.58 14.93 -1.33
N LEU A 87 7.96 14.72 -0.17
CA LEU A 87 6.51 14.59 -0.04
C LEU A 87 5.84 15.96 0.03
N ASN A 88 4.76 16.14 -0.73
CA ASN A 88 3.85 17.27 -0.63
C ASN A 88 2.39 16.83 -0.86
N ALA A 89 1.44 17.78 -0.84
CA ALA A 89 0.01 17.53 -1.05
C ALA A 89 -0.59 18.43 -2.15
N GLU A 90 0.25 18.93 -3.06
CA GLU A 90 -0.11 19.88 -4.11
C GLU A 90 -0.04 19.22 -5.49
N PRO A 91 -1.12 18.56 -5.97
CA PRO A 91 -1.10 17.76 -7.20
C PRO A 91 -0.81 18.60 -8.46
N TYR A 92 -1.05 19.90 -8.41
CA TYR A 92 -0.92 20.81 -9.54
C TYR A 92 0.46 21.48 -9.69
N ARG A 93 1.37 21.24 -8.75
CA ARG A 93 2.65 21.94 -8.67
C ARG A 93 3.59 21.61 -9.83
N GLU A 94 3.74 20.33 -10.17
CA GLU A 94 4.64 19.87 -11.24
C GLU A 94 4.01 18.77 -12.11
N PRO A 95 2.97 19.09 -12.94
CA PRO A 95 2.26 18.09 -13.73
C PRO A 95 3.19 17.32 -14.67
N GLY A 96 3.16 15.99 -14.58
CA GLY A 96 4.01 15.08 -15.35
C GLY A 96 5.44 14.90 -14.81
N ALA A 97 5.84 15.67 -13.79
CA ALA A 97 7.15 15.57 -13.14
C ALA A 97 7.10 15.13 -11.66
N GLN A 98 5.90 15.00 -11.09
CA GLN A 98 5.68 14.39 -9.78
C GLN A 98 4.74 13.19 -9.86
N ASP A 99 4.95 12.22 -8.98
CA ASP A 99 4.00 11.14 -8.75
C ASP A 99 2.83 11.62 -7.89
N ILE A 100 1.63 11.11 -8.15
CA ILE A 100 0.40 11.44 -7.41
C ILE A 100 -0.25 10.11 -7.01
N SER A 101 -0.44 9.93 -5.71
CA SER A 101 -1.00 8.70 -5.16
C SER A 101 -1.94 8.99 -3.98
N VAL A 102 -2.72 7.98 -3.63
CA VAL A 102 -3.68 8.01 -2.52
C VAL A 102 -3.58 6.67 -1.79
N HIS A 103 -4.02 6.62 -0.55
CA HIS A 103 -4.10 5.34 0.15
C HIS A 103 -5.20 4.47 -0.50
N VAL A 104 -5.09 3.15 -0.38
CA VAL A 104 -6.17 2.25 -0.81
C VAL A 104 -7.25 2.17 0.28
N GLU A 105 -8.52 2.35 -0.11
CA GLU A 105 -9.67 2.06 0.75
C GLU A 105 -10.00 0.56 0.64
N LEU A 106 -9.63 -0.19 1.67
CA LEU A 106 -9.54 -1.65 1.64
C LEU A 106 -10.91 -2.33 1.73
N THR A 107 -11.91 -1.68 2.31
CA THR A 107 -13.27 -2.20 2.38
C THR A 107 -13.90 -2.19 0.99
N SER A 108 -13.75 -1.09 0.24
CA SER A 108 -14.15 -0.99 -1.16
C SER A 108 -13.45 -1.99 -2.07
N LEU A 109 -12.14 -2.21 -1.89
CA LEU A 109 -11.40 -3.20 -2.65
C LEU A 109 -11.96 -4.61 -2.43
N ARG A 110 -12.23 -4.99 -1.18
CA ARG A 110 -12.86 -6.28 -0.85
C ARG A 110 -14.23 -6.42 -1.49
N ASN A 111 -15.10 -5.43 -1.30
CA ASN A 111 -16.45 -5.45 -1.84
C ASN A 111 -16.45 -5.57 -3.37
N ALA A 112 -15.55 -4.86 -4.05
CA ALA A 112 -15.39 -4.92 -5.50
C ALA A 112 -14.89 -6.30 -5.97
N ALA A 113 -13.89 -6.87 -5.29
CA ALA A 113 -13.36 -8.20 -5.62
C ALA A 113 -14.42 -9.30 -5.42
N GLU A 114 -15.15 -9.28 -4.30
CA GLU A 114 -16.23 -10.22 -4.01
C GLU A 114 -17.38 -10.06 -5.02
N GLY A 115 -17.77 -8.82 -5.35
CA GLY A 115 -18.76 -8.53 -6.38
C GLY A 115 -18.37 -9.03 -7.78
N ALA A 116 -17.06 -9.09 -8.08
CA ALA A 116 -16.51 -9.67 -9.30
C ALA A 116 -16.37 -11.21 -9.26
N GLY A 117 -16.77 -11.86 -8.16
CA GLY A 117 -16.71 -13.31 -7.99
C GLY A 117 -15.35 -13.85 -7.53
N LEU A 118 -14.48 -12.99 -6.97
CA LEU A 118 -13.25 -13.42 -6.31
C LEU A 118 -13.50 -13.57 -4.80
N ALA A 119 -13.22 -14.75 -4.25
CA ALA A 119 -13.30 -14.98 -2.81
C ALA A 119 -12.10 -14.38 -2.09
N ALA A 120 -12.32 -13.74 -0.95
CA ALA A 120 -11.24 -13.32 -0.06
C ALA A 120 -10.52 -14.55 0.53
N LEU A 121 -9.22 -14.66 0.29
CA LEU A 121 -8.39 -15.79 0.71
C LEU A 121 -7.51 -15.47 1.93
N GLY A 122 -7.22 -14.19 2.17
CA GLY A 122 -6.39 -13.78 3.30
C GLY A 122 -6.15 -12.27 3.37
N SER A 123 -5.81 -11.79 4.56
CA SER A 123 -5.31 -10.44 4.77
C SER A 123 -4.30 -10.39 5.90
N ALA A 124 -3.22 -9.64 5.71
CA ALA A 124 -2.18 -9.42 6.71
C ALA A 124 -1.57 -8.02 6.56
N SER A 125 -0.75 -7.61 7.52
CA SER A 125 0.26 -6.59 7.26
C SER A 125 1.41 -7.19 6.44
N GLN A 126 2.15 -6.39 5.69
CA GLN A 126 3.33 -6.84 4.96
C GLN A 126 4.35 -7.48 5.90
N ALA A 127 4.56 -6.89 7.08
CA ALA A 127 5.45 -7.46 8.07
C ALA A 127 4.97 -8.84 8.57
N GLY A 128 3.66 -9.01 8.78
CA GLY A 128 3.07 -10.29 9.16
C GLY A 128 3.19 -11.33 8.04
N PHE A 129 2.86 -10.92 6.81
CA PHE A 129 2.91 -11.75 5.63
C PHE A 129 4.33 -12.27 5.35
N LEU A 130 5.33 -11.39 5.31
CA LEU A 130 6.73 -11.76 5.07
C LEU A 130 7.28 -12.67 6.18
N ARG A 131 6.92 -12.42 7.45
CA ARG A 131 7.33 -13.29 8.57
C ARG A 131 6.71 -14.68 8.47
N ALA A 132 5.44 -14.77 8.13
CA ALA A 132 4.78 -16.05 7.89
C ALA A 132 5.40 -16.81 6.69
N LEU A 133 6.00 -16.11 5.72
CA LEU A 133 6.76 -16.69 4.61
C LEU A 133 8.25 -16.95 4.91
N GLY A 134 8.69 -16.88 6.17
CA GLY A 134 10.05 -17.26 6.56
C GLY A 134 11.08 -16.13 6.50
N PHE A 135 10.67 -14.87 6.63
CA PHE A 135 11.57 -13.70 6.71
C PHE A 135 12.80 -13.93 7.59
N ASP A 136 12.61 -14.51 8.79
CA ASP A 136 13.71 -14.70 9.75
C ASP A 136 14.77 -15.70 9.25
N ALA A 137 14.34 -16.74 8.52
CA ALA A 137 15.25 -17.71 7.91
C ALA A 137 16.07 -17.06 6.78
N TYR A 138 15.42 -16.27 5.92
CA TYR A 138 16.12 -15.51 4.87
C TYR A 138 17.11 -14.49 5.46
N ARG A 139 16.72 -13.78 6.52
CA ARG A 139 17.59 -12.84 7.22
C ARG A 139 18.80 -13.54 7.83
N ALA A 140 18.60 -14.70 8.46
CA ALA A 140 19.67 -15.51 9.04
C ALA A 140 20.64 -16.05 7.98
N ASP A 141 20.12 -16.50 6.83
CA ASP A 141 20.94 -16.93 5.69
C ASP A 141 21.86 -15.79 5.20
N ILE A 142 21.34 -14.59 4.95
CA ILE A 142 22.18 -13.43 4.58
C ILE A 142 23.20 -13.10 5.68
N ALA A 143 22.80 -13.14 6.95
CA ALA A 143 23.71 -12.87 8.06
C ALA A 143 24.86 -13.89 8.13
N GLY A 144 24.58 -15.18 7.89
CA GLY A 144 25.53 -16.29 7.96
C GLY A 144 26.32 -16.57 6.67
N ARG A 145 25.92 -16.00 5.52
CA ARG A 145 26.48 -16.33 4.20
C ARG A 145 27.99 -16.06 4.12
N ARG A 146 28.79 -17.12 3.94
CA ARG A 146 30.25 -17.01 3.77
C ARG A 146 30.60 -16.38 2.42
N GLY A 147 31.70 -15.63 2.36
CA GLY A 147 32.18 -14.99 1.13
C GLY A 147 31.43 -13.71 0.72
N LEU A 148 30.35 -13.33 1.42
CA LEU A 148 29.62 -12.10 1.14
C LEU A 148 30.34 -10.88 1.76
N PRO A 149 30.68 -9.83 0.98
CA PRO A 149 31.30 -8.61 1.50
C PRO A 149 30.45 -7.96 2.61
N ALA A 150 31.11 -7.41 3.63
CA ALA A 150 30.43 -6.85 4.81
C ALA A 150 29.47 -5.70 4.47
N SER A 151 29.82 -4.87 3.48
CA SER A 151 28.97 -3.78 2.99
C SER A 151 27.69 -4.30 2.35
N VAL A 152 27.80 -5.30 1.46
CA VAL A 152 26.65 -5.94 0.79
C VAL A 152 25.74 -6.62 1.81
N ARG A 153 26.33 -7.34 2.78
CA ARG A 153 25.60 -7.96 3.88
C ARG A 153 24.79 -6.93 4.67
N THR A 154 25.45 -5.84 5.11
CA THR A 154 24.81 -4.79 5.90
C THR A 154 23.69 -4.11 5.13
N ALA A 155 23.91 -3.79 3.85
CA ALA A 155 22.89 -3.16 3.00
C ALA A 155 21.66 -4.06 2.83
N ASN A 156 21.85 -5.35 2.56
CA ASN A 156 20.76 -6.30 2.40
C ASN A 156 19.97 -6.55 3.69
N LEU A 157 20.66 -6.65 4.83
CA LEU A 157 19.98 -6.79 6.13
C LEU A 157 19.14 -5.55 6.45
N ARG A 158 19.64 -4.35 6.16
CA ARG A 158 18.87 -3.10 6.31
C ARG A 158 17.65 -3.07 5.39
N ALA A 159 17.81 -3.45 4.12
CA ALA A 159 16.71 -3.53 3.17
C ALA A 159 15.61 -4.48 3.66
N LEU A 160 15.98 -5.67 4.16
CA LEU A 160 15.04 -6.60 4.77
C LEU A 160 14.35 -6.00 6.00
N ASP A 161 15.11 -5.40 6.90
CA ASP A 161 14.57 -4.78 8.12
C ASP A 161 13.59 -3.64 7.78
N THR A 162 13.84 -2.87 6.71
CA THR A 162 12.91 -1.84 6.19
C THR A 162 11.58 -2.44 5.73
N LEU A 163 11.58 -3.59 5.05
CA LEU A 163 10.36 -4.24 4.56
C LEU A 163 9.38 -4.66 5.67
N VAL A 164 9.90 -4.90 6.88
CA VAL A 164 9.09 -5.34 8.04
C VAL A 164 8.98 -4.28 9.14
N ALA A 165 9.49 -3.05 8.90
CA ALA A 165 9.44 -1.95 9.85
C ALA A 165 7.99 -1.51 10.09
N PRO A 166 7.48 -1.53 11.33
CA PRO A 166 6.07 -1.30 11.62
C PRO A 166 5.60 0.12 11.31
N ASP A 167 6.48 1.11 11.40
CA ASP A 167 6.17 2.51 11.10
C ASP A 167 6.49 2.89 9.64
N GLY A 168 6.84 1.91 8.82
CA GLY A 168 7.18 2.08 7.40
C GLY A 168 6.47 1.03 6.53
N MET A 169 7.23 0.38 5.64
CA MET A 169 6.67 -0.59 4.69
C MET A 169 5.99 -1.79 5.37
N GLY A 170 6.38 -2.13 6.60
CA GLY A 170 5.77 -3.23 7.34
C GLY A 170 4.29 -3.03 7.66
N ALA A 171 3.79 -1.78 7.69
CA ALA A 171 2.38 -1.45 7.88
C ALA A 171 1.52 -1.60 6.62
N PHE A 172 2.12 -1.83 5.45
CA PHE A 172 1.37 -2.05 4.21
C PHE A 172 0.44 -3.25 4.38
N ARG A 173 -0.62 -3.30 3.61
CA ARG A 173 -1.61 -4.37 3.66
C ARG A 173 -1.41 -5.31 2.49
N VAL A 174 -1.42 -6.59 2.79
CA VAL A 174 -1.45 -7.67 1.80
C VAL A 174 -2.85 -8.27 1.85
N LEU A 175 -3.51 -8.32 0.70
CA LEU A 175 -4.81 -8.95 0.51
C LEU A 175 -4.72 -9.99 -0.61
N ALA A 176 -5.33 -11.15 -0.40
CA ALA A 176 -5.44 -12.19 -1.42
C ALA A 176 -6.91 -12.40 -1.79
N PHE A 177 -7.17 -12.43 -3.10
CA PHE A 177 -8.48 -12.72 -3.68
C PHE A 177 -8.33 -13.80 -4.74
N GLY A 178 -9.24 -14.76 -4.84
CA GLY A 178 -9.07 -15.82 -5.83
C GLY A 178 -10.33 -16.57 -6.22
N LYS A 179 -10.16 -17.42 -7.23
CA LYS A 179 -11.19 -18.25 -7.85
C LYS A 179 -10.63 -19.65 -8.05
N GLY A 180 -11.38 -20.68 -7.67
CA GLY A 180 -10.93 -22.07 -7.83
C GLY A 180 -9.64 -22.41 -7.06
N VAL A 181 -9.38 -21.72 -5.94
CA VAL A 181 -8.23 -22.00 -5.07
C VAL A 181 -8.69 -22.88 -3.92
N GLU A 182 -8.03 -24.01 -3.73
CA GLU A 182 -8.25 -24.91 -2.60
C GLU A 182 -7.11 -24.78 -1.58
N GLY A 183 -7.44 -24.89 -0.30
CA GLY A 183 -6.47 -24.78 0.80
C GLY A 183 -6.21 -23.34 1.25
N ALA A 184 -5.50 -23.23 2.38
CA ALA A 184 -5.06 -21.93 2.89
C ALA A 184 -3.79 -21.49 2.17
N LEU A 185 -3.66 -20.19 1.90
CA LEU A 185 -2.44 -19.61 1.39
C LEU A 185 -1.43 -19.39 2.52
N ASP A 186 -0.19 -19.83 2.30
CA ASP A 186 0.93 -19.48 3.17
C ASP A 186 1.07 -17.95 3.22
N GLY A 187 1.61 -17.44 4.33
CA GLY A 187 1.73 -16.01 4.57
C GLY A 187 0.52 -15.37 5.26
N PHE A 188 -0.66 -16.02 5.27
CA PHE A 188 -1.87 -15.48 5.92
C PHE A 188 -2.31 -16.23 7.19
N ALA A 189 -1.63 -17.33 7.54
CA ALA A 189 -1.92 -18.07 8.77
C ALA A 189 -1.56 -17.24 10.02
N ALA A 190 -2.54 -17.00 10.89
CA ALA A 190 -2.30 -16.35 12.17
C ALA A 190 -1.49 -17.26 13.10
N GLY A 191 -0.28 -16.83 13.48
CA GLY A 191 0.37 -17.30 14.70
C GLY A 191 1.19 -18.59 14.64
N ALA A 192 1.37 -19.22 13.48
CA ALA A 192 2.46 -20.18 13.31
C ALA A 192 3.62 -19.45 12.62
N PRO A 193 4.72 -19.09 13.33
CA PRO A 193 5.95 -18.86 12.61
C PRO A 193 6.19 -20.10 11.75
N ALA A 194 6.55 -19.91 10.46
CA ALA A 194 7.27 -20.97 9.75
C ALA A 194 8.31 -21.48 10.75
N GLN A 195 8.25 -22.77 11.11
CA GLN A 195 9.08 -23.29 12.17
C GLN A 195 10.51 -22.86 11.83
N ALA A 196 11.24 -22.30 12.80
CA ALA A 196 12.61 -21.80 12.60
C ALA A 196 13.62 -22.88 12.09
N SER A 197 13.12 -24.08 11.83
CA SER A 197 13.78 -25.23 11.21
C SER A 197 13.59 -25.36 9.70
N ASP A 198 12.69 -24.59 9.07
CA ASP A 198 12.58 -24.61 7.61
C ASP A 198 13.69 -23.72 7.05
N GLU A 199 14.80 -24.37 6.68
CA GLU A 199 15.75 -23.74 5.77
C GLU A 199 14.98 -23.13 4.60
N PRO A 200 15.31 -21.90 4.19
CA PRO A 200 14.57 -21.27 3.11
C PRO A 200 14.67 -22.17 1.88
N ALA A 201 13.56 -22.40 1.18
CA ALA A 201 13.49 -23.31 0.03
C ALA A 201 14.57 -23.00 -1.03
N HIS A 202 15.00 -21.74 -1.07
CA HIS A 202 16.15 -21.25 -1.85
C HIS A 202 16.95 -20.23 -1.04
N SER A 203 18.22 -20.02 -1.40
CA SER A 203 19.05 -18.97 -0.80
C SER A 203 18.40 -17.59 -0.94
N ALA A 204 18.48 -16.75 0.09
CA ALA A 204 17.97 -15.39 0.03
C ALA A 204 18.53 -14.62 -1.19
N PRO A 205 17.67 -14.01 -2.03
CA PRO A 205 18.14 -13.14 -3.09
C PRO A 205 18.86 -11.93 -2.48
N LEU A 206 19.92 -11.49 -3.14
CA LEU A 206 20.64 -10.27 -2.75
C LEU A 206 20.17 -9.12 -3.64
N ALA A 207 19.89 -7.98 -3.02
CA ALA A 207 19.71 -6.72 -3.72
C ALA A 207 20.97 -6.41 -4.55
N THR A 208 20.75 -6.15 -5.83
CA THR A 208 21.74 -5.74 -6.82
C THR A 208 21.52 -4.27 -7.19
N ALA A 209 22.39 -3.70 -8.03
CA ALA A 209 22.23 -2.34 -8.54
C ALA A 209 20.97 -2.16 -9.43
N GLU A 210 20.36 -3.25 -9.88
CA GLU A 210 19.10 -3.22 -10.64
C GLU A 210 17.87 -3.08 -9.72
N HIS A 211 18.03 -3.35 -8.43
CA HIS A 211 16.97 -3.20 -7.45
C HIS A 211 16.94 -1.76 -6.93
N MET A 212 15.72 -1.27 -6.67
CA MET A 212 15.54 0.01 -5.99
C MET A 212 16.24 -0.03 -4.62
N PRO A 213 17.11 0.94 -4.30
CA PRO A 213 17.81 0.96 -3.02
C PRO A 213 16.83 1.20 -1.87
N LEU A 214 16.60 0.16 -1.07
CA LEU A 214 15.83 0.24 0.17
C LEU A 214 16.78 0.69 1.30
N GLY A 215 16.84 2.00 1.52
CA GLY A 215 17.71 2.64 2.50
C GLY A 215 19.00 3.22 1.92
N GLY A 216 19.30 4.48 2.24
CA GLY A 216 20.47 5.22 1.74
C GLY A 216 20.09 6.52 1.01
N VAL A 217 18.85 6.62 0.55
CA VAL A 217 18.15 7.90 0.42
C VAL A 217 17.58 8.17 1.82
N PRO A 218 17.70 9.39 2.40
CA PRO A 218 16.94 9.70 3.61
C PRO A 218 15.49 9.32 3.31
N GLU A 219 14.86 8.47 4.13
CA GLU A 219 13.40 8.49 4.14
C GLU A 219 13.04 9.96 4.32
N PRO A 220 12.33 10.60 3.36
CA PRO A 220 11.91 11.95 3.59
C PRO A 220 11.20 11.92 4.93
N ARG A 221 11.71 12.71 5.89
CA ARG A 221 11.08 12.83 7.20
C ARG A 221 9.63 13.08 6.91
N MET A 222 8.77 12.10 7.23
CA MET A 222 7.35 12.22 6.98
C MET A 222 6.91 13.43 7.79
N PRO A 223 6.58 14.58 7.15
CA PRO A 223 6.13 15.73 7.89
C PRO A 223 4.88 15.29 8.66
N THR A 224 4.82 15.68 9.92
CA THR A 224 3.59 15.44 10.68
C THR A 224 2.45 16.17 9.99
N TRP A 225 1.23 15.70 10.23
CA TRP A 225 0.06 16.29 9.61
C TRP A 225 -0.05 17.80 9.92
N GLU A 226 0.40 18.22 11.11
CA GLU A 226 0.49 19.62 11.54
C GLU A 226 1.52 20.45 10.74
N GLU A 227 2.59 19.83 10.26
CA GLU A 227 3.66 20.48 9.51
C GLU A 227 3.27 20.70 8.04
N LEU A 228 2.52 19.77 7.44
CA LEU A 228 1.98 19.93 6.09
C LEU A 228 0.95 21.08 6.01
N VAL A 229 0.13 21.27 7.04
CA VAL A 229 -0.90 22.33 7.05
C VAL A 229 -0.33 23.71 7.35
N ARG A 230 0.70 23.82 8.20
CA ARG A 230 1.32 25.13 8.51
C ARG A 230 2.23 25.64 7.39
N GLY A 231 2.76 24.75 6.54
CA GLY A 231 3.62 25.12 5.42
C GLY A 231 2.93 25.80 4.23
N GLY A 232 1.59 25.72 4.15
CA GLY A 232 0.79 26.35 3.09
C GLY A 232 0.27 27.75 3.40
N ALA A 233 0.63 28.33 4.55
CA ALA A 233 0.31 29.70 4.94
C ALA A 233 1.58 30.57 4.88
N GLY A 234 2.04 30.85 3.67
CA GLY A 234 3.17 31.74 3.38
C GLY A 234 2.97 32.45 2.06
#